data_AF-A0A1Y2FWB8-F1
#
_entry.id   AF-A0A1Y2FWB8-F1
#
_cell.length_a   1.000
_cell.length_b   1.000
_cell.length_c   1.000
_cell.angle_alpha   90.00
_cell.angle_beta   90.00
_cell.angle_gamma   90.00
#
_symmetry.space_group_name_H-M   'P 1'
#
loop_
_entity.id
_entity.type
_entity.pdbx_description
1 polymer ?
#
loop_
_entity_poly.entity_id
_entity_poly.type
_entity_poly.pdbx_seq_one_letter_code
_entity_poly.pdbx_strand_id
1 'polypeptide(L)'
;GDVAHQLAFDAQSAAQASAERLGLSSFLAPAADEGDDKCPDLVVRCVKDGDVTQVIGDIGEQGFCKEGLKCVQCHSKKNSLECNAKYLKKCAGKCEGWGSPI
;
A
#
# COMPACT_ATOMS: atom_id res chain seq x y z
N GLY A 1 -6.63 -25.77 -22.29
CA GLY A 1 -6.68 -24.51 -23.04
C GLY A 1 -8.10 -24.04 -22.95
N ASP A 2 -8.40 -23.34 -21.86
CA ASP A 2 -9.74 -23.26 -21.31
C ASP A 2 -10.54 -22.12 -21.93
N VAL A 3 -11.67 -22.48 -22.55
CA VAL A 3 -12.65 -21.62 -23.21
C VAL A 3 -13.12 -20.47 -22.31
N ALA A 4 -13.08 -20.65 -20.99
CA ALA A 4 -13.39 -19.62 -20.01
C ALA A 4 -12.50 -18.36 -20.14
N HIS A 5 -11.23 -18.53 -20.50
CA HIS A 5 -10.30 -17.41 -20.65
C HIS A 5 -10.57 -16.60 -21.93
N GLN A 6 -11.06 -17.27 -22.99
CA GLN A 6 -11.40 -16.63 -24.26
C GLN A 6 -12.67 -15.78 -24.13
N LEU A 7 -13.71 -16.31 -23.47
CA LEU A 7 -14.97 -15.59 -23.26
C LEU A 7 -14.81 -14.33 -22.42
N ALA A 8 -13.87 -14.31 -21.47
CA ALA A 8 -13.55 -13.13 -20.68
C ALA A 8 -12.93 -12.01 -21.53
N PHE A 9 -12.12 -12.36 -22.53
CA PHE A 9 -11.43 -11.41 -23.40
C PHE A 9 -12.39 -10.78 -24.43
N ASP A 10 -13.30 -11.59 -24.99
CA ASP A 10 -14.32 -11.13 -25.94
C ASP A 10 -15.35 -10.19 -25.28
N ALA A 11 -15.73 -10.46 -24.02
CA ALA A 11 -16.62 -9.59 -23.25
C ALA A 11 -15.99 -8.23 -22.93
N GLN A 12 -14.69 -8.20 -22.60
CA GLN A 12 -13.93 -6.96 -22.37
C GLN A 12 -13.84 -6.12 -23.64
N SER A 13 -13.61 -6.75 -24.80
CA SER A 13 -13.48 -6.07 -26.10
C SER A 13 -14.79 -5.39 -26.53
N ALA A 14 -15.95 -6.02 -26.29
CA ALA A 14 -17.25 -5.42 -26.60
C ALA A 14 -17.60 -4.22 -25.70
N ALA A 15 -17.15 -4.25 -24.44
CA ALA A 15 -17.34 -3.15 -23.49
C ALA A 15 -16.50 -1.92 -23.86
N GLN A 16 -15.26 -2.11 -24.32
CA GLN A 16 -14.37 -1.02 -24.75
C GLN A 16 -14.90 -0.28 -25.98
N ALA A 17 -15.41 -1.01 -26.99
CA ALA A 17 -15.97 -0.41 -28.21
C ALA A 17 -17.20 0.48 -27.94
N SER A 18 -17.92 0.23 -26.85
CA SER A 18 -19.10 1.01 -26.44
C SER A 18 -18.72 2.27 -25.64
N ALA A 19 -17.64 2.21 -24.87
CA ALA A 19 -17.11 3.31 -24.07
C ALA A 19 -16.58 4.48 -24.93
N GLU A 20 -15.89 4.16 -26.03
CA GLU A 20 -15.31 5.17 -26.93
C GLU A 20 -16.40 6.00 -27.66
N ARG A 21 -17.54 5.38 -27.96
CA ARG A 21 -18.67 6.07 -28.64
C ARG A 21 -19.40 7.07 -27.75
N LEU A 22 -19.29 6.93 -26.43
CA LEU A 22 -19.92 7.83 -25.46
C LEU A 22 -18.95 8.90 -24.93
N GLY A 23 -17.71 8.98 -25.45
CA GLY A 23 -16.68 9.89 -24.96
C GLY A 23 -16.35 9.66 -23.47
N LEU A 24 -16.70 8.49 -22.95
CA LEU A 24 -16.54 8.10 -21.55
C LEU A 24 -15.18 7.42 -21.30
N SER A 25 -14.23 7.62 -22.22
CA SER A 25 -12.86 7.09 -22.16
C SER A 25 -12.11 7.53 -20.90
N SER A 26 -12.52 8.64 -20.28
CA SER A 26 -11.92 9.16 -19.05
C SER A 26 -12.54 8.62 -17.76
N PHE A 27 -13.66 7.89 -17.83
CA PHE A 27 -14.34 7.33 -16.64
C PHE A 27 -14.33 5.81 -16.58
N LEU A 28 -14.03 5.14 -17.69
CA LEU A 28 -13.63 3.74 -17.65
C LEU A 28 -12.13 3.66 -17.47
N ALA A 29 -11.67 4.01 -16.26
CA ALA A 29 -10.47 3.37 -15.78
C ALA A 29 -10.73 1.86 -15.91
N PRO A 30 -9.93 1.10 -16.66
CA PRO A 30 -9.99 -0.35 -16.54
C PRO A 30 -9.87 -0.62 -15.06
N ALA A 31 -10.84 -1.35 -14.50
CA ALA A 31 -10.76 -1.82 -13.12
C ALA A 31 -9.38 -2.43 -12.98
N ALA A 32 -8.50 -1.68 -12.33
CA ALA A 32 -7.09 -1.99 -12.30
C ALA A 32 -7.01 -3.27 -11.52
N ASP A 33 -6.64 -4.33 -12.24
CA ASP A 33 -6.14 -5.59 -11.74
C ASP A 33 -7.03 -6.30 -10.72
N GLU A 34 -7.53 -7.48 -11.09
CA GLU A 34 -7.75 -8.54 -10.11
C GLU A 34 -6.39 -8.97 -9.52
N GLY A 35 -5.78 -8.08 -8.73
CA GLY A 35 -4.45 -8.18 -8.18
C GLY A 35 -4.40 -7.48 -6.82
N ASP A 36 -3.97 -8.24 -5.82
CA ASP A 36 -3.60 -7.78 -4.48
C ASP A 36 -4.73 -7.44 -3.48
N ASP A 37 -5.32 -8.50 -2.92
CA ASP A 37 -5.74 -8.55 -1.49
C ASP A 37 -4.57 -8.33 -0.50
N LYS A 38 -3.43 -7.84 -0.98
CA LYS A 38 -2.19 -7.65 -0.25
C LYS A 38 -1.94 -6.16 -0.11
N CYS A 39 -1.43 -5.81 1.06
CA CYS A 39 -1.07 -4.44 1.35
C CYS A 39 0.30 -4.14 0.73
N PRO A 40 0.47 -2.95 0.13
CA PRO A 40 1.75 -2.58 -0.46
C PRO A 40 2.81 -2.44 0.62
N ASP A 41 4.07 -2.63 0.25
CA ASP A 41 5.18 -2.18 1.07
C ASP A 41 5.14 -0.64 1.14
N LEU A 42 5.30 -0.08 2.34
CA LEU A 42 5.32 1.38 2.55
C LEU A 42 6.54 1.78 3.35
N VAL A 43 7.03 2.98 3.07
CA VAL A 43 8.14 3.57 3.84
C VAL A 43 7.70 3.80 5.29
N VAL A 44 8.45 3.21 6.23
CA VAL A 44 8.22 3.38 7.66
C VAL A 44 9.10 4.49 8.20
N ARG A 45 8.46 5.57 8.63
CA ARG A 45 9.06 6.73 9.27
C ARG A 45 9.19 6.49 10.78
N CYS A 46 10.29 6.90 11.35
CA CYS A 46 10.51 6.87 12.79
C CYS A 46 10.00 8.18 13.40
N VAL A 47 8.95 8.07 14.20
CA VAL A 47 8.33 9.20 14.89
C VAL A 47 8.63 9.12 16.37
N LYS A 48 8.77 10.28 17.03
CA LYS A 48 9.07 10.34 18.46
C LYS A 48 7.79 10.43 19.27
N ASP A 49 7.66 9.63 20.32
CA ASP A 49 6.50 9.64 21.24
C ASP A 49 5.15 9.51 20.49
N GLY A 50 5.13 8.75 19.38
CA GLY A 50 3.95 8.55 18.53
C GLY A 50 3.51 9.76 17.68
N ASP A 51 4.26 10.86 17.72
CA ASP A 51 3.91 12.11 17.05
C ASP A 51 4.41 12.14 15.60
N VAL A 52 3.48 12.00 14.65
CA VAL A 52 3.75 12.04 13.20
C VAL A 52 4.29 13.38 12.68
N THR A 53 4.23 14.43 13.49
CA THR A 53 4.88 15.72 13.19
C THR A 53 6.36 15.73 13.59
N GLN A 54 6.77 14.84 14.50
CA GLN A 54 8.15 14.69 14.98
C GLN A 54 8.86 13.53 14.27
N VAL A 55 8.97 13.64 12.95
CA VAL A 55 9.71 12.66 12.15
C VAL A 55 11.21 12.81 12.40
N ILE A 56 11.82 11.75 12.91
CA ILE A 56 13.26 11.66 13.19
C ILE A 56 14.04 11.19 11.96
N GLY A 57 13.40 10.37 11.13
CA GLY A 57 13.94 9.73 9.93
C GLY A 57 13.07 8.56 9.49
N ASP A 58 13.65 7.56 8.82
CA ASP A 58 12.95 6.37 8.32
C ASP A 58 13.84 5.12 8.32
N ILE A 59 13.22 3.95 8.24
CA ILE A 59 13.86 2.63 8.12
C ILE A 59 13.59 1.99 6.75
N GLY A 60 13.27 2.81 5.74
CA GLY A 60 12.94 2.33 4.39
C GLY A 60 11.57 1.66 4.29
N GLU A 61 11.36 0.97 3.18
CA GLU A 61 10.13 0.23 2.86
C GLU A 61 10.01 -1.02 3.74
N GLN A 62 8.81 -1.22 4.31
CA GLN A 62 8.48 -2.37 5.12
C GLN A 62 7.14 -2.95 4.70
N GLY A 63 6.97 -4.24 4.95
CA GLY A 63 5.74 -4.98 4.65
C GLY A 63 4.54 -4.54 5.49
N PHE A 64 3.43 -4.34 4.79
CA PHE A 64 2.11 -4.15 5.39
C PHE A 64 1.27 -5.40 5.21
N CYS A 65 0.46 -5.67 6.23
CA CYS A 65 -0.44 -6.80 6.32
C CYS A 65 -1.86 -6.27 6.40
N LYS A 66 -2.78 -7.00 5.78
CA LYS A 66 -4.20 -6.67 5.83
C LYS A 66 -4.75 -7.01 7.21
N GLU A 67 -5.26 -6.02 7.92
CA GLU A 67 -6.01 -6.15 9.15
C GLU A 67 -7.44 -5.61 8.91
N GLY A 68 -8.34 -6.52 8.54
CA GLY A 68 -9.69 -6.18 8.10
C GLY A 68 -9.71 -5.42 6.78
N LEU A 69 -10.16 -4.16 6.81
CA LEU A 69 -10.18 -3.25 5.66
C LEU A 69 -8.97 -2.30 5.63
N LYS A 70 -8.03 -2.44 6.56
CA LYS A 70 -6.88 -1.54 6.71
C LYS A 70 -5.58 -2.28 6.46
N CYS A 71 -4.59 -1.54 5.96
CA CYS A 71 -3.21 -2.00 5.88
C CYS A 71 -2.45 -1.49 7.11
N VAL A 72 -1.89 -2.41 7.88
CA VAL A 72 -1.08 -2.12 9.07
C VAL A 72 0.30 -2.72 8.90
N GLN A 73 1.30 -2.19 9.60
CA GLN A 73 2.65 -2.74 9.55
C GLN A 73 2.65 -4.19 10.07
N CYS A 74 3.11 -5.15 9.25
CA CYS A 74 3.17 -6.56 9.63
C CYS A 74 4.00 -6.78 10.92
N HIS A 75 5.06 -6.00 11.08
CA HIS A 75 6.01 -6.12 12.18
C HIS A 75 6.22 -4.79 12.91
N SER A 76 5.13 -4.13 13.33
CA SER A 76 5.19 -2.85 14.07
C SER A 76 6.21 -2.84 15.21
N LYS A 77 6.27 -3.89 16.05
CA LYS A 77 7.26 -3.98 17.15
C LYS A 77 8.71 -4.02 16.65
N LYS A 78 8.98 -4.76 15.57
CA LYS A 78 10.32 -4.84 14.96
C LYS A 78 10.71 -3.48 14.40
N ASN A 79 9.78 -2.83 13.69
CA ASN A 79 10.00 -1.53 13.08
C ASN A 79 10.28 -0.45 14.14
N SER A 80 9.52 -0.43 15.24
CA SER A 80 9.81 0.45 16.37
C SER A 80 11.16 0.15 17.01
N LEU A 81 11.52 -1.12 17.20
CA LEU A 81 12.85 -1.49 17.72
C LEU A 81 13.96 -1.02 16.78
N GLU A 82 13.78 -1.18 15.48
CA GLU A 82 14.74 -0.74 14.46
C GLU A 82 14.88 0.79 14.44
N CYS A 83 13.78 1.53 14.53
CA CYS A 83 13.80 2.98 14.72
C CYS A 83 14.61 3.38 15.96
N ASN A 84 14.38 2.71 17.09
CA ASN A 84 15.11 2.98 18.32
C ASN A 84 16.60 2.62 18.22
N ALA A 85 16.95 1.53 17.52
CA ALA A 85 18.32 1.10 17.31
C ALA A 85 19.08 1.99 16.31
N LYS A 86 18.42 2.42 15.23
CA LYS A 86 19.01 3.31 14.21
C LYS A 86 19.20 4.73 14.74
N TYR A 87 18.25 5.21 15.55
CA TYR A 87 18.22 6.58 16.05
C TYR A 87 18.39 6.66 17.57
N LEU A 88 19.25 5.82 18.17
CA LEU A 88 19.49 5.72 19.62
C LEU A 88 19.54 7.07 20.35
N LYS A 89 20.32 8.02 19.81
CA LYS A 89 20.53 9.35 20.42
C LYS A 89 19.29 10.26 20.38
N LYS A 90 18.44 10.10 19.36
CA LYS A 90 17.26 10.96 19.15
C LYS A 90 16.00 10.35 19.76
N CYS A 91 15.91 9.03 19.73
CA CYS A 91 14.76 8.27 20.17
C CYS A 91 14.78 7.92 21.65
N ALA A 92 15.96 7.67 22.23
CA ALA A 92 16.09 7.24 23.63
C ALA A 92 15.13 6.08 24.02
N GLY A 93 14.84 5.18 23.07
CA GLY A 93 13.91 4.05 23.28
C GLY A 93 12.42 4.39 23.14
N LYS A 94 12.07 5.62 22.74
CA LYS A 94 10.68 6.12 22.67
C LYS A 94 10.16 6.39 21.26
N CYS A 95 10.88 5.96 20.22
CA CYS A 95 10.38 6.10 18.86
C CYS A 95 9.49 4.94 18.45
N GLU A 96 8.56 5.23 17.55
CA GLU A 96 7.67 4.25 16.94
C GLU A 96 7.85 4.28 15.42
N GLY A 97 7.73 3.13 14.79
CA GLY A 97 7.63 3.04 13.34
C GLY A 97 6.21 3.42 12.90
N TRP A 98 6.10 4.39 11.99
CA TRP A 98 4.84 4.81 11.39
C TRP A 98 4.95 4.75 9.87
N GLY A 99 4.10 3.94 9.23
CA GLY A 99 3.90 4.01 7.80
C GLY A 99 2.41 4.13 7.51
N SER A 100 2.08 5.14 6.73
CA SER A 100 0.76 5.34 6.16
C SER A 100 0.95 5.56 4.67
N PRO A 101 0.01 5.09 3.83
CA PRO A 101 -0.11 5.64 2.49
C PRO A 101 -0.35 7.15 2.67
N ILE A 102 0.46 7.96 1.99
CA ILE A 102 0.33 9.42 1.91
C ILE A 102 -0.44 9.76 0.64
#